data_AF-A0A3G6S0F4-F1
#
_entry.id   AF-A0A3G6S0F4-F1
#
_cell.length_a   1.000
_cell.length_b   1.000
_cell.length_c   1.000
_cell.angle_alpha   90.00
_cell.angle_beta   90.00
_cell.angle_gamma   90.00
#
_symmetry.space_group_name_H-M   'P 1'
#
loop_
_entity.id
_entity.type
_entity.pdbx_description
1 polymer ?
#
loop_
_entity_poly.entity_id
_entity_poly.type
_entity_poly.pdbx_seq_one_letter_code
_entity_poly.pdbx_strand_id
1 'polypeptide(L)'
;MKNNYQIFINSRNNPCWVAFLHPFTFVVPDDEKPWEVKLEDINNISYSNGNLIRIVTKFDIEKSDLPGLICYDGALAIPKNENFKTKESALNYFSIFFTKLLLTDFYVEGIDHKDIVNGNLNENWSIWPTDLGNSSISQTHSKIRMLVASNMDTIQLSNPRIIYVQEILNKIELGGKILQQIPNLNAKFLLRGITEFRYKNWDLVLSNLWITVEQLIDYIWNNKFLLNNDNHPDVEIPNRKKSMKEDSRTWSASIKQEILFQSKLIDEETLFYLSKARKIRNKLVHEGIAVEEQIAKDILKTTIKIIKSIVSDSDLDYLLEKDLNNNNNIYRKANFTPDFDCWKNLPDKNFVENVFGKDITKKAKN
;
A
#
# COMPACT_ATOMS: atom_id res chain seq x y z
N MET A 1 -24.06 -4.14 34.39
CA MET A 1 -23.93 -2.67 34.25
C MET A 1 -22.48 -2.19 34.36
N LYS A 2 -21.76 -2.31 35.50
CA LYS A 2 -20.37 -1.81 35.61
C LYS A 2 -19.41 -2.30 34.50
N ASN A 3 -19.38 -3.61 34.18
CA ASN A 3 -18.50 -4.14 33.12
C ASN A 3 -18.71 -3.46 31.75
N ASN A 4 -19.96 -3.34 31.29
CA ASN A 4 -20.26 -2.73 29.99
C ASN A 4 -19.76 -1.27 29.91
N TYR A 5 -19.79 -0.54 31.03
CA TYR A 5 -19.27 0.83 31.10
C TYR A 5 -17.74 0.85 31.00
N GLN A 6 -17.05 -0.11 31.65
CA GLN A 6 -15.59 -0.24 31.56
C GLN A 6 -15.13 -0.64 30.14
N ILE A 7 -15.83 -1.56 29.49
CA ILE A 7 -15.58 -1.96 28.09
C ILE A 7 -15.77 -0.75 27.14
N PHE A 8 -16.80 0.07 27.37
CA PHE A 8 -17.07 1.28 26.59
C PHE A 8 -16.07 2.42 26.84
N ILE A 9 -15.36 2.41 27.98
CA ILE A 9 -14.23 3.31 28.25
C ILE A 9 -12.97 2.80 27.54
N ASN A 10 -12.62 1.51 27.72
CA ASN A 10 -11.42 0.92 27.12
C ASN A 10 -11.40 1.04 25.58
N SER A 11 -12.57 0.91 24.94
CA SER A 11 -12.70 1.08 23.48
C SER A 11 -12.57 2.54 23.01
N ARG A 12 -12.71 3.54 23.89
CA ARG A 12 -12.45 4.95 23.55
C ARG A 12 -10.98 5.36 23.66
N ASN A 13 -10.20 4.68 24.51
CA ASN A 13 -8.81 5.08 24.74
C ASN A 13 -7.92 4.74 23.53
N ASN A 14 -8.14 3.62 22.83
CA ASN A 14 -7.14 3.02 21.92
C ASN A 14 -7.50 3.05 20.40
N PRO A 15 -7.76 4.22 19.77
CA PRO A 15 -8.17 4.30 18.37
C PRO A 15 -7.02 4.16 17.37
N CYS A 16 -7.30 3.52 16.24
CA CYS A 16 -6.40 3.33 15.11
C CYS A 16 -7.00 3.83 13.78
N TRP A 17 -6.13 4.17 12.84
CA TRP A 17 -6.49 4.12 11.42
C TRP A 17 -6.39 2.68 10.98
N VAL A 18 -7.37 2.22 10.22
CA VAL A 18 -7.37 0.89 9.62
C VAL A 18 -7.44 1.04 8.11
N ALA A 19 -6.52 0.38 7.42
CA ALA A 19 -6.61 0.08 5.99
C ALA A 19 -6.88 -1.43 5.82
N PHE A 20 -7.21 -1.88 4.62
CA PHE A 20 -7.41 -3.31 4.34
C PHE A 20 -6.63 -3.72 3.10
N LEU A 21 -6.06 -4.93 3.12
CA LEU A 21 -5.50 -5.54 1.92
C LEU A 21 -6.63 -5.81 0.92
N HIS A 22 -6.40 -5.39 -0.33
CA HIS A 22 -7.24 -5.72 -1.47
C HIS A 22 -6.34 -6.14 -2.65
N PRO A 23 -6.64 -7.20 -3.43
CA PRO A 23 -7.76 -8.15 -3.30
C PRO A 23 -7.86 -8.81 -1.92
N PHE A 24 -9.06 -9.28 -1.54
CA PHE A 24 -9.34 -9.78 -0.20
C PHE A 24 -8.37 -10.90 0.19
N THR A 25 -7.68 -10.74 1.33
CA THR A 25 -6.51 -11.56 1.68
C THR A 25 -6.58 -12.02 3.13
N PHE A 26 -6.51 -13.32 3.37
CA PHE A 26 -6.20 -13.89 4.69
C PHE A 26 -4.70 -13.83 4.97
N VAL A 27 -4.33 -13.30 6.15
CA VAL A 27 -2.99 -13.31 6.70
C VAL A 27 -2.95 -14.37 7.81
N VAL A 28 -2.33 -15.51 7.51
CA VAL A 28 -2.43 -16.73 8.32
C VAL A 28 -1.19 -16.85 9.23
N PRO A 29 -1.32 -17.12 10.54
CA PRO A 29 -0.19 -17.47 11.40
C PRO A 29 0.57 -18.70 10.86
N ASP A 30 1.90 -18.69 10.93
CA ASP A 30 2.74 -19.75 10.34
C ASP A 30 2.59 -21.12 11.02
N ASP A 31 1.95 -21.20 12.19
CA ASP A 31 1.58 -22.42 12.91
C ASP A 31 0.13 -22.87 12.69
N GLU A 32 -0.65 -22.15 11.88
CA GLU A 32 -2.06 -22.44 11.57
C GLU A 32 -2.27 -22.80 10.09
N LYS A 33 -3.33 -23.54 9.80
CA LYS A 33 -3.79 -23.75 8.42
C LYS A 33 -4.72 -22.59 8.00
N PRO A 34 -4.75 -22.23 6.71
CA PRO A 34 -5.76 -21.31 6.19
C PRO A 34 -7.17 -21.82 6.48
N TRP A 35 -8.00 -20.96 7.05
CA TRP A 35 -9.40 -21.23 7.35
C TRP A 35 -10.23 -21.41 6.08
N GLU A 36 -10.82 -22.59 5.92
CA GLU A 36 -11.78 -22.90 4.86
C GLU A 36 -13.19 -22.49 5.31
N VAL A 37 -13.75 -21.43 4.71
CA VAL A 37 -15.11 -20.95 5.04
C VAL A 37 -16.11 -21.63 4.12
N LYS A 38 -17.01 -22.45 4.69
CA LYS A 38 -18.01 -23.21 3.92
C LYS A 38 -18.99 -22.28 3.21
N LEU A 39 -19.40 -22.65 2.01
CA LEU A 39 -20.45 -21.94 1.26
C LEU A 39 -21.79 -21.86 2.02
N GLU A 40 -22.10 -22.85 2.86
CA GLU A 40 -23.27 -22.81 3.75
C GLU A 40 -23.15 -21.68 4.78
N ASP A 41 -22.00 -21.55 5.45
CA ASP A 41 -21.77 -20.48 6.43
C ASP A 41 -21.72 -19.09 5.78
N ILE A 42 -21.22 -18.99 4.55
CA ILE A 42 -21.19 -17.77 3.72
C ILE A 42 -22.61 -17.34 3.34
N ASN A 43 -23.49 -18.29 2.98
CA ASN A 43 -24.87 -18.02 2.59
C ASN A 43 -25.79 -17.71 3.78
N ASN A 44 -25.55 -18.35 4.92
CA ASN A 44 -26.32 -18.13 6.16
C ASN A 44 -25.76 -17.00 7.03
N ILE A 45 -24.60 -16.44 6.67
CA ILE A 45 -23.85 -15.43 7.43
C ILE A 45 -23.52 -15.91 8.88
N SER A 46 -23.22 -17.21 9.01
CA SER A 46 -22.90 -17.89 10.28
C SER A 46 -21.40 -18.08 10.54
N TYR A 47 -20.54 -17.60 9.65
CA TYR A 47 -19.08 -17.70 9.78
C TYR A 47 -18.53 -16.94 11.00
N SER A 48 -17.43 -17.44 11.57
CA SER A 48 -16.78 -16.86 12.76
C SER A 48 -16.13 -15.51 12.47
N ASN A 49 -16.84 -14.40 12.68
CA ASN A 49 -16.26 -13.06 12.55
C ASN A 49 -15.14 -12.79 13.57
N GLY A 50 -15.16 -13.46 14.72
CA GLY A 50 -14.06 -13.47 15.69
C GLY A 50 -12.73 -13.93 15.08
N ASN A 51 -12.79 -14.89 14.13
CA ASN A 51 -11.59 -15.34 13.40
C ASN A 51 -11.06 -14.28 12.43
N LEU A 52 -11.91 -13.42 11.86
CA LEU A 52 -11.49 -12.34 10.95
C LEU A 52 -10.83 -11.17 11.69
N ILE A 53 -11.44 -10.72 12.80
CA ILE A 53 -11.03 -9.50 13.51
C ILE A 53 -9.80 -9.67 14.40
N ARG A 54 -9.40 -10.91 14.71
CA ARG A 54 -8.26 -11.18 15.60
C ARG A 54 -6.96 -10.65 15.02
N ILE A 55 -6.10 -10.12 15.88
CA ILE A 55 -4.72 -9.79 15.55
C ILE A 55 -3.94 -11.09 15.37
N VAL A 56 -3.19 -11.18 14.27
CA VAL A 56 -2.29 -12.31 13.97
C VAL A 56 -0.83 -11.95 14.22
N THR A 57 -0.41 -10.71 13.95
CA THR A 57 0.96 -10.25 14.19
C THR A 57 1.08 -8.72 14.39
N LYS A 58 2.24 -8.29 14.90
CA LYS A 58 2.70 -6.89 14.93
C LYS A 58 3.54 -6.59 13.69
N PHE A 59 3.70 -5.31 13.35
CA PHE A 59 4.77 -4.82 12.48
C PHE A 59 5.36 -3.52 13.02
N ASP A 60 6.64 -3.28 12.74
CA ASP A 60 7.32 -2.07 13.19
C ASP A 60 6.89 -0.84 12.40
N ILE A 61 6.68 0.26 13.12
CA ILE A 61 6.39 1.57 12.54
C ILE A 61 7.63 2.46 12.76
N GLU A 62 8.21 2.93 11.66
CA GLU A 62 9.37 3.82 11.71
C GLU A 62 9.08 5.07 12.58
N LYS A 63 9.96 5.36 13.54
CA LYS A 63 9.87 6.49 14.49
C LYS A 63 8.62 6.45 15.40
N SER A 64 8.10 5.27 15.74
CA SER A 64 6.97 5.08 16.66
C SER A 64 7.28 3.99 17.68
N ASP A 65 7.16 4.30 18.98
CA ASP A 65 7.29 3.33 20.08
C ASP A 65 6.09 2.36 20.18
N LEU A 66 5.06 2.59 19.35
CA LEU A 66 3.88 1.73 19.24
C LEU A 66 3.93 0.95 17.92
N PRO A 67 3.67 -0.37 17.94
CA PRO A 67 3.62 -1.19 16.73
C PRO A 67 2.38 -0.90 15.90
N GLY A 68 2.41 -1.31 14.64
CA GLY A 68 1.22 -1.58 13.85
C GLY A 68 0.76 -3.02 14.01
N LEU A 69 -0.46 -3.33 13.60
CA LEU A 69 -1.10 -4.63 13.83
C LEU A 69 -1.76 -5.14 12.56
N ILE A 70 -1.65 -6.44 12.30
CA ILE A 70 -2.31 -7.13 11.18
C ILE A 70 -3.41 -8.05 11.74
N CYS A 71 -4.61 -7.97 11.18
CA CYS A 71 -5.70 -8.91 11.44
C CYS A 71 -5.67 -10.10 10.46
N TYR A 72 -6.30 -11.20 10.86
CA TYR A 72 -6.39 -12.41 10.05
C TYR A 72 -7.02 -12.16 8.66
N ASP A 73 -7.95 -11.22 8.52
CA ASP A 73 -8.56 -10.84 7.25
C ASP A 73 -7.77 -9.78 6.44
N GLY A 74 -6.52 -9.49 6.82
CA GLY A 74 -5.71 -8.51 6.11
C GLY A 74 -6.08 -7.05 6.42
N ALA A 75 -6.86 -6.76 7.45
CA ALA A 75 -6.92 -5.41 8.00
C ALA A 75 -5.57 -5.03 8.64
N LEU A 76 -5.14 -3.79 8.40
CA LEU A 76 -3.86 -3.23 8.84
C LEU A 76 -4.14 -1.99 9.69
N ALA A 77 -3.76 -2.03 10.96
CA ALA A 77 -4.07 -0.98 11.93
C ALA A 77 -2.82 -0.26 12.44
N ILE A 78 -2.88 1.07 12.48
CA ILE A 78 -1.84 1.93 13.09
C ILE A 78 -2.48 2.89 14.11
N PRO A 79 -1.85 3.16 15.26
CA PRO A 79 -2.44 3.98 16.32
C PRO A 79 -2.56 5.45 15.89
N LYS A 80 -3.60 6.16 16.33
CA LYS A 80 -3.78 7.61 16.06
C LYS A 80 -2.89 8.49 16.97
N ASN A 81 -1.62 8.13 17.07
CA ASN A 81 -0.63 8.83 17.91
C ASN A 81 -0.14 10.14 17.24
N GLU A 82 0.88 10.76 17.82
CA GLU A 82 1.44 12.04 17.34
C GLU A 82 1.88 12.00 15.86
N ASN A 83 2.36 10.85 15.38
CA ASN A 83 2.79 10.66 13.98
C ASN A 83 1.60 10.52 13.01
N PHE A 84 0.45 10.04 13.50
CA PHE A 84 -0.73 9.72 12.67
C PHE A 84 -2.01 10.44 13.14
N LYS A 85 -1.92 11.68 13.63
CA LYS A 85 -3.10 12.48 14.02
C LYS A 85 -4.16 12.59 12.91
N THR A 86 -3.71 12.66 11.65
CA THR A 86 -4.55 12.97 10.49
C THR A 86 -4.80 11.76 9.60
N LYS A 87 -5.86 11.84 8.79
CA LYS A 87 -6.15 10.82 7.77
C LYS A 87 -5.13 10.84 6.62
N GLU A 88 -4.50 11.99 6.37
CA GLU A 88 -3.43 12.18 5.38
C GLU A 88 -2.14 11.48 5.80
N SER A 89 -1.67 11.71 7.03
CA SER A 89 -0.50 11.02 7.60
C SER A 89 -0.67 9.49 7.58
N ALA A 90 -1.88 9.00 7.85
CA ALA A 90 -2.20 7.58 7.76
C ALA A 90 -2.20 7.07 6.32
N LEU A 91 -2.88 7.77 5.39
CA LEU A 91 -2.89 7.41 3.98
C LEU A 91 -1.48 7.34 3.39
N ASN A 92 -0.60 8.28 3.73
CA ASN A 92 0.78 8.27 3.23
C ASN A 92 1.61 7.13 3.84
N TYR A 93 1.43 6.81 5.13
CA TYR A 93 2.03 5.61 5.73
C TYR A 93 1.58 4.33 5.04
N PHE A 94 0.27 4.12 4.88
CA PHE A 94 -0.26 2.92 4.24
C PHE A 94 0.11 2.87 2.75
N SER A 95 0.17 4.00 2.04
CA SER A 95 0.66 4.05 0.64
C SER A 95 2.09 3.53 0.53
N ILE A 96 2.97 3.90 1.47
CA ILE A 96 4.35 3.39 1.56
C ILE A 96 4.34 1.88 1.87
N PHE A 97 3.59 1.45 2.89
CA PHE A 97 3.45 0.04 3.29
C PHE A 97 2.99 -0.85 2.12
N PHE A 98 1.97 -0.40 1.38
CA PHE A 98 1.40 -1.09 0.23
C PHE A 98 2.41 -1.13 -0.94
N THR A 99 3.18 -0.06 -1.14
CA THR A 99 4.25 -0.04 -2.15
C THR A 99 5.41 -0.98 -1.81
N LYS A 100 5.74 -1.18 -0.51
CA LYS A 100 6.73 -2.19 -0.10
C LYS A 100 6.31 -3.60 -0.55
N LEU A 101 5.05 -3.97 -0.31
CA LEU A 101 4.47 -5.24 -0.77
C LEU A 101 4.51 -5.34 -2.30
N LEU A 102 4.07 -4.28 -3.00
CA LEU A 102 4.02 -4.24 -4.46
C LEU A 102 5.39 -4.44 -5.12
N LEU A 103 6.47 -3.96 -4.49
CA LEU A 103 7.86 -4.09 -4.94
C LEU A 103 8.49 -5.48 -4.67
N THR A 104 7.75 -6.41 -4.05
CA THR A 104 8.25 -7.72 -3.58
C THR A 104 7.35 -8.89 -3.99
N ASP A 105 6.80 -8.82 -5.20
CA ASP A 105 5.80 -9.76 -5.73
C ASP A 105 4.60 -9.96 -4.78
N PHE A 106 3.87 -8.88 -4.50
CA PHE A 106 2.57 -8.96 -3.85
C PHE A 106 1.68 -7.80 -4.27
N TYR A 107 0.80 -8.06 -5.24
CA TYR A 107 -0.18 -7.07 -5.71
C TYR A 107 -1.06 -6.57 -4.55
N VAL A 108 -1.19 -5.26 -4.40
CA VAL A 108 -2.15 -4.65 -3.48
C VAL A 108 -2.65 -3.32 -4.06
N GLU A 109 -3.94 -3.03 -3.88
CA GLU A 109 -4.59 -1.90 -4.54
C GLU A 109 -4.32 -0.53 -3.88
N GLY A 110 -4.25 0.51 -4.72
CA GLY A 110 -3.95 1.89 -4.37
C GLY A 110 -5.11 2.64 -3.73
N ILE A 111 -5.15 2.54 -2.41
CA ILE A 111 -6.01 3.26 -1.48
C ILE A 111 -6.01 4.79 -1.63
N ASP A 112 -7.12 5.42 -1.26
CA ASP A 112 -7.24 6.87 -1.04
C ASP A 112 -7.90 7.21 0.31
N HIS A 113 -8.36 8.45 0.49
CA HIS A 113 -9.02 8.90 1.74
C HIS A 113 -10.33 8.17 2.04
N LYS A 114 -10.86 7.37 1.11
CA LYS A 114 -12.09 6.59 1.30
C LYS A 114 -11.85 5.28 2.06
N ASP A 115 -10.75 4.60 1.76
CA ASP A 115 -10.40 3.25 2.24
C ASP A 115 -9.95 3.22 3.69
N ILE A 116 -9.27 4.27 4.14
CA ILE A 116 -8.85 4.40 5.54
C ILE A 116 -10.09 4.60 6.42
N VAL A 117 -10.32 3.74 7.40
CA VAL A 117 -11.43 3.86 8.37
C VAL A 117 -10.94 4.20 9.77
N ASN A 118 -11.84 4.68 10.62
CA ASN A 118 -11.57 4.69 12.06
C ASN A 118 -11.80 3.26 12.59
N GLY A 119 -10.89 2.77 13.43
CA GLY A 119 -11.14 1.60 14.28
C GLY A 119 -10.61 1.83 15.69
N ASN A 120 -10.82 0.84 16.55
CA ASN A 120 -10.27 0.77 17.90
C ASN A 120 -9.62 -0.61 18.15
N LEU A 121 -8.59 -0.65 18.98
CA LEU A 121 -8.09 -1.88 19.59
C LEU A 121 -9.06 -2.31 20.70
N ASN A 122 -9.68 -3.48 20.52
CA ASN A 122 -10.60 -4.08 21.48
C ASN A 122 -9.91 -5.22 22.24
N GLU A 123 -9.94 -5.12 23.57
CA GLU A 123 -9.58 -6.20 24.51
C GLU A 123 -8.18 -6.83 24.30
N ASN A 124 -7.25 -6.10 23.66
CA ASN A 124 -5.89 -6.53 23.35
C ASN A 124 -5.76 -7.74 22.38
N TRP A 125 -6.85 -8.16 21.73
CA TRP A 125 -6.84 -9.29 20.78
C TRP A 125 -7.45 -9.01 19.40
N SER A 126 -8.24 -7.94 19.24
CA SER A 126 -8.92 -7.62 17.98
C SER A 126 -8.87 -6.15 17.63
N ILE A 127 -8.96 -5.85 16.32
CA ILE A 127 -9.24 -4.50 15.83
C ILE A 127 -10.68 -4.47 15.34
N TRP A 128 -11.45 -3.46 15.74
CA TRP A 128 -12.83 -3.28 15.28
C TRP A 128 -13.01 -1.93 14.57
N PRO A 129 -13.48 -1.89 13.30
CA PRO A 129 -13.79 -0.63 12.62
C PRO A 129 -15.03 0.03 13.25
N THR A 130 -14.96 1.32 13.52
CA THR A 130 -16.08 2.11 14.08
C THR A 130 -16.97 2.74 13.00
N ASP A 131 -16.55 2.67 11.75
CA ASP A 131 -17.32 3.07 10.56
C ASP A 131 -17.06 2.09 9.41
N LEU A 132 -18.02 1.97 8.47
CA LEU A 132 -17.89 1.11 7.29
C LEU A 132 -16.89 1.65 6.24
N GLY A 133 -16.30 2.81 6.48
CA GLY A 133 -15.52 3.56 5.51
C GLY A 133 -16.34 4.01 4.29
N ASN A 134 -15.61 4.41 3.25
CA ASN A 134 -16.19 5.13 2.12
C ASN A 134 -15.78 4.57 0.74
N SER A 135 -15.19 3.37 0.70
CA SER A 135 -14.90 2.64 -0.54
C SER A 135 -15.55 1.26 -0.51
N SER A 136 -15.59 0.58 -1.65
CA SER A 136 -15.96 -0.84 -1.71
C SER A 136 -15.07 -1.67 -0.79
N ILE A 137 -13.75 -1.44 -0.82
CA ILE A 137 -12.77 -2.18 -0.03
C ILE A 137 -13.11 -2.07 1.47
N SER A 138 -13.24 -0.86 1.99
CA SER A 138 -13.54 -0.65 3.41
C SER A 138 -14.92 -1.19 3.80
N GLN A 139 -15.91 -1.02 2.91
CA GLN A 139 -17.28 -1.46 3.17
C GLN A 139 -17.41 -2.98 3.17
N THR A 140 -16.87 -3.68 2.17
CA THR A 140 -16.92 -5.14 2.09
C THR A 140 -16.26 -5.76 3.31
N HIS A 141 -15.03 -5.37 3.64
CA HIS A 141 -14.34 -5.82 4.87
C HIS A 141 -15.15 -5.53 6.14
N SER A 142 -15.64 -4.31 6.33
CA SER A 142 -16.37 -3.93 7.55
C SER A 142 -17.73 -4.61 7.67
N LYS A 143 -18.49 -4.75 6.57
CA LYS A 143 -19.78 -5.46 6.54
C LYS A 143 -19.62 -6.94 6.86
N ILE A 144 -18.56 -7.59 6.34
CA ILE A 144 -18.26 -9.01 6.60
C ILE A 144 -17.94 -9.20 8.10
N ARG A 145 -17.03 -8.37 8.66
CA ARG A 145 -16.72 -8.35 10.10
C ARG A 145 -17.96 -8.14 10.98
N MET A 146 -18.91 -7.34 10.51
CA MET A 146 -20.15 -7.01 11.21
C MET A 146 -21.30 -7.99 10.97
N LEU A 147 -21.14 -9.04 10.15
CA LEU A 147 -22.21 -9.97 9.75
C LEU A 147 -23.43 -9.28 9.09
N VAL A 148 -23.19 -8.20 8.34
CA VAL A 148 -24.21 -7.44 7.58
C VAL A 148 -23.85 -7.30 6.09
N ALA A 149 -22.97 -8.18 5.61
CA ALA A 149 -22.52 -8.27 4.23
C ALA A 149 -23.56 -8.97 3.33
N SER A 150 -23.62 -8.56 2.06
CA SER A 150 -24.41 -9.29 1.05
C SER A 150 -23.68 -10.57 0.62
N ASN A 151 -24.36 -11.53 -0.01
CA ASN A 151 -23.69 -12.73 -0.54
C ASN A 151 -22.62 -12.38 -1.60
N MET A 152 -22.72 -11.22 -2.26
CA MET A 152 -21.70 -10.69 -3.19
C MET A 152 -20.46 -10.13 -2.46
N ASP A 153 -20.60 -9.72 -1.20
CA ASP A 153 -19.49 -9.38 -0.31
C ASP A 153 -18.92 -10.66 0.34
N THR A 154 -19.77 -11.51 0.94
CA THR A 154 -19.32 -12.67 1.73
C THR A 154 -18.66 -13.78 0.89
N ILE A 155 -18.94 -13.86 -0.41
CA ILE A 155 -18.26 -14.81 -1.32
C ILE A 155 -16.74 -14.59 -1.39
N GLN A 156 -16.23 -13.42 -1.01
CA GLN A 156 -14.78 -13.19 -0.85
C GLN A 156 -14.14 -14.15 0.17
N LEU A 157 -14.92 -14.72 1.10
CA LEU A 157 -14.48 -15.71 2.07
C LEU A 157 -14.34 -17.14 1.51
N SER A 158 -14.91 -17.46 0.34
CA SER A 158 -14.85 -18.83 -0.19
C SER A 158 -13.53 -19.15 -0.91
N ASN A 159 -12.84 -18.13 -1.41
CA ASN A 159 -11.51 -18.25 -2.02
C ASN A 159 -10.71 -16.94 -1.85
N PRO A 160 -10.40 -16.53 -0.62
CA PRO A 160 -9.55 -15.38 -0.35
C PRO A 160 -8.11 -15.68 -0.78
N ARG A 161 -7.35 -14.65 -1.16
CA ARG A 161 -5.90 -14.82 -1.29
C ARG A 161 -5.30 -15.16 0.08
N ILE A 162 -4.27 -16.01 0.12
CA ILE A 162 -3.58 -16.40 1.35
C ILE A 162 -2.15 -15.84 1.32
N ILE A 163 -1.68 -15.36 2.46
CA ILE A 163 -0.26 -15.08 2.75
C ILE A 163 0.02 -15.44 4.21
N TYR A 164 1.23 -15.93 4.52
CA TYR A 164 1.61 -16.25 5.90
C TYR A 164 2.26 -15.07 6.63
N VAL A 165 2.21 -15.07 7.96
CA VAL A 165 2.73 -13.99 8.81
C VAL A 165 4.23 -13.74 8.60
N GLN A 166 5.08 -14.76 8.51
CA GLN A 166 6.50 -14.54 8.22
C GLN A 166 6.73 -14.04 6.79
N GLU A 167 5.92 -14.49 5.83
CA GLU A 167 6.03 -14.08 4.42
C GLU A 167 5.71 -12.59 4.23
N ILE A 168 4.59 -12.11 4.79
CA ILE A 168 4.20 -10.70 4.65
C ILE A 168 5.21 -9.77 5.35
N LEU A 169 5.76 -10.17 6.50
CA LEU A 169 6.81 -9.41 7.20
C LEU A 169 8.11 -9.35 6.38
N ASN A 170 8.56 -10.47 5.81
CA ASN A 170 9.74 -10.52 4.93
C ASN A 170 9.56 -9.61 3.70
N LYS A 171 8.37 -9.60 3.07
CA LYS A 171 8.03 -8.74 1.94
C LYS A 171 8.01 -7.25 2.34
N ILE A 172 7.49 -6.90 3.52
CA ILE A 172 7.55 -5.53 4.05
C ILE A 172 9.00 -5.08 4.31
N GLU A 173 9.86 -5.96 4.84
CA GLU A 173 11.27 -5.64 5.10
C GLU A 173 12.04 -5.42 3.79
N LEU A 174 11.95 -6.37 2.85
CA LEU A 174 12.61 -6.29 1.54
C LEU A 174 12.12 -5.07 0.74
N GLY A 175 10.80 -4.84 0.68
CA GLY A 175 10.23 -3.66 0.03
C GLY A 175 10.66 -2.34 0.68
N GLY A 176 10.96 -2.36 2.00
CA GLY A 176 11.60 -1.26 2.69
C GLY A 176 13.01 -0.98 2.18
N LYS A 177 13.85 -2.02 2.02
CA LYS A 177 15.21 -1.92 1.47
C LYS A 177 15.21 -1.45 0.01
N ILE A 178 14.19 -1.83 -0.77
CA ILE A 178 13.99 -1.35 -2.15
C ILE A 178 13.64 0.15 -2.16
N LEU A 179 12.66 0.58 -1.36
CA LEU A 179 12.28 2.01 -1.29
C LEU A 179 13.40 2.91 -0.75
N GLN A 180 14.22 2.44 0.19
CA GLN A 180 15.37 3.18 0.71
C GLN A 180 16.42 3.51 -0.37
N GLN A 181 16.51 2.72 -1.45
CA GLN A 181 17.38 3.00 -2.58
C GLN A 181 16.84 4.11 -3.49
N ILE A 182 15.55 4.45 -3.42
CA ILE A 182 14.92 5.49 -4.25
C ILE A 182 14.17 6.52 -3.36
N PRO A 183 14.87 7.27 -2.50
CA PRO A 183 14.24 8.05 -1.41
C PRO A 183 13.37 9.23 -1.86
N ASN A 184 13.39 9.60 -3.14
CA ASN A 184 12.51 10.61 -3.75
C ASN A 184 11.29 10.01 -4.47
N LEU A 185 11.13 8.69 -4.48
CA LEU A 185 10.00 8.00 -5.08
C LEU A 185 8.76 8.15 -4.20
N ASN A 186 7.72 8.81 -4.71
CA ASN A 186 6.45 8.93 -4.02
C ASN A 186 5.58 7.70 -4.32
N ALA A 187 5.64 6.75 -3.39
CA ALA A 187 4.84 5.53 -3.29
C ALA A 187 3.41 5.63 -3.85
N LYS A 188 2.69 6.73 -3.53
CA LYS A 188 1.29 6.94 -3.92
C LYS A 188 1.07 6.93 -5.44
N PHE A 189 1.99 7.50 -6.22
CA PHE A 189 1.85 7.56 -7.67
C PHE A 189 2.19 6.22 -8.35
N LEU A 190 3.22 5.51 -7.88
CA LEU A 190 3.55 4.16 -8.39
C LEU A 190 2.40 3.19 -8.12
N LEU A 191 1.96 3.12 -6.87
CA LEU A 191 0.87 2.25 -6.41
C LEU A 191 -0.44 2.56 -7.16
N ARG A 192 -0.81 3.84 -7.29
CA ARG A 192 -2.04 4.20 -8.01
C ARG A 192 -1.92 3.93 -9.51
N GLY A 193 -0.79 4.22 -10.15
CA GLY A 193 -0.59 3.94 -11.58
C GLY A 193 -0.73 2.46 -11.94
N ILE A 194 -0.24 1.56 -11.08
CA ILE A 194 -0.38 0.10 -11.24
C ILE A 194 -1.83 -0.37 -10.96
N THR A 195 -2.50 0.23 -9.99
CA THR A 195 -3.91 -0.07 -9.67
C THR A 195 -4.83 0.33 -10.82
N GLU A 196 -4.67 1.54 -11.36
CA GLU A 196 -5.45 2.04 -12.50
C GLU A 196 -5.18 1.22 -13.78
N PHE A 197 -4.02 0.56 -13.89
CA PHE A 197 -3.69 -0.33 -15.01
C PHE A 197 -4.50 -1.63 -14.96
N ARG A 198 -4.66 -2.20 -13.76
CA ARG A 198 -5.57 -3.34 -13.53
C ARG A 198 -7.01 -2.94 -13.84
N TYR A 199 -7.44 -1.74 -13.46
CA TYR A 199 -8.76 -1.18 -13.79
C TYR A 199 -8.95 -0.72 -15.24
N LYS A 200 -7.91 -0.76 -16.09
CA LYS A 200 -7.95 -0.31 -17.50
C LYS A 200 -8.18 1.20 -17.69
N ASN A 201 -7.93 2.01 -16.67
CA ASN A 201 -8.09 3.46 -16.68
C ASN A 201 -6.84 4.15 -17.26
N TRP A 202 -6.58 3.96 -18.55
CA TRP A 202 -5.30 4.27 -19.21
C TRP A 202 -4.81 5.72 -19.03
N ASP A 203 -5.73 6.70 -18.99
CA ASP A 203 -5.41 8.11 -18.75
C ASP A 203 -4.80 8.34 -17.36
N LEU A 204 -5.32 7.62 -16.36
CA LEU A 204 -4.83 7.65 -14.97
C LEU A 204 -3.54 6.83 -14.84
N VAL A 205 -3.38 5.73 -15.58
CA VAL A 205 -2.09 5.01 -15.66
C VAL A 205 -0.99 5.95 -16.14
N LEU A 206 -1.17 6.58 -17.30
CA LEU A 206 -0.16 7.46 -17.88
C LEU A 206 0.10 8.67 -16.97
N SER A 207 -0.92 9.26 -16.37
CA SER A 207 -0.77 10.41 -15.48
C SER A 207 0.03 10.09 -14.20
N ASN A 208 -0.27 8.96 -13.54
CA ASN A 208 0.41 8.58 -12.29
C ASN A 208 1.82 7.99 -12.57
N LEU A 209 1.97 7.14 -13.58
CA LEU A 209 3.27 6.56 -13.92
C LEU A 209 4.22 7.57 -14.55
N TRP A 210 3.74 8.61 -15.25
CA TRP A 210 4.61 9.70 -15.71
C TRP A 210 5.26 10.46 -14.55
N ILE A 211 4.52 10.80 -13.50
CA ILE A 211 5.07 11.45 -12.28
C ILE A 211 6.10 10.53 -11.60
N THR A 212 5.82 9.23 -11.58
CA THR A 212 6.73 8.20 -11.05
C THR A 212 8.03 8.13 -11.87
N VAL A 213 7.92 8.17 -13.19
CA VAL A 213 9.05 8.22 -14.14
C VAL A 213 9.87 9.51 -13.98
N GLU A 214 9.24 10.67 -13.80
CA GLU A 214 9.98 11.93 -13.57
C GLU A 214 10.82 11.85 -12.29
N GLN A 215 10.29 11.24 -11.22
CA GLN A 215 11.03 10.99 -9.98
C GLN A 215 12.20 10.00 -10.18
N LEU A 216 12.00 8.94 -10.95
CA LEU A 216 13.05 7.95 -11.26
C LEU A 216 14.16 8.54 -12.16
N ILE A 217 13.80 9.37 -13.14
CA ILE A 217 14.75 10.09 -14.00
C ILE A 217 15.54 11.11 -13.18
N ASP A 218 14.90 11.87 -12.30
CA ASP A 218 15.59 12.79 -11.39
C ASP A 218 16.47 12.06 -10.36
N TYR A 219 16.10 10.85 -9.94
CA TYR A 219 16.96 9.99 -9.11
C TYR A 219 18.24 9.60 -9.86
N ILE A 220 18.12 9.04 -11.07
CA ILE A 220 19.26 8.61 -11.89
C ILE A 220 20.13 9.81 -12.25
N TRP A 221 19.53 10.95 -12.58
CA TRP A 221 20.24 12.20 -12.86
C TRP A 221 21.11 12.63 -11.67
N ASN A 222 20.52 12.74 -10.47
CA ASN A 222 21.22 13.22 -9.29
C ASN A 222 22.25 12.22 -8.73
N ASN A 223 21.96 10.92 -8.77
CA ASN A 223 22.75 9.91 -8.03
C ASN A 223 23.65 9.04 -8.93
N LYS A 224 23.37 8.91 -10.23
CA LYS A 224 24.24 8.19 -11.18
C LYS A 224 24.96 9.15 -12.13
N PHE A 225 24.25 10.09 -12.76
CA PHE A 225 24.85 10.96 -13.78
C PHE A 225 25.72 12.10 -13.19
N LEU A 226 25.22 12.89 -12.23
CA LEU A 226 25.96 14.02 -11.66
C LEU A 226 27.13 13.61 -10.75
N LEU A 227 27.07 12.41 -10.15
CA LEU A 227 28.11 11.88 -9.26
C LEU A 227 29.24 11.15 -10.00
N ASN A 228 28.97 10.44 -11.10
CA ASN A 228 30.06 9.91 -11.92
C ASN A 228 30.81 11.07 -12.60
N ASN A 229 32.12 11.15 -12.41
CA ASN A 229 32.96 12.18 -13.01
C ASN A 229 33.21 11.98 -14.50
N ASP A 230 33.14 10.73 -15.02
CA ASP A 230 33.30 10.44 -16.46
C ASP A 230 32.26 11.15 -17.36
N ASN A 231 31.14 11.58 -16.78
CA ASN A 231 30.08 12.35 -17.45
C ASN A 231 30.38 13.87 -17.53
N HIS A 232 31.53 14.33 -17.02
CA HIS A 232 31.89 15.75 -16.92
C HIS A 232 33.31 15.99 -17.44
N PRO A 233 33.67 17.24 -17.80
CA PRO A 233 35.04 17.58 -18.16
C PRO A 233 35.99 17.39 -16.97
N ASP A 234 37.25 16.98 -17.24
CA ASP A 234 38.30 16.83 -16.23
C ASP A 234 38.62 18.13 -15.46
N VAL A 235 38.38 19.26 -16.11
CA VAL A 235 38.52 20.61 -15.54
C VAL A 235 37.18 21.06 -14.96
N GLU A 236 37.15 21.42 -13.68
CA GLU A 236 35.94 21.93 -13.05
C GLU A 236 35.49 23.25 -13.70
N ILE A 237 34.29 23.24 -14.29
CA ILE A 237 33.64 24.43 -14.82
C ILE A 237 32.76 25.05 -13.72
N PRO A 238 33.03 26.29 -13.26
CA PRO A 238 32.30 26.92 -12.16
C PRO A 238 30.78 26.89 -12.36
N ASN A 239 30.06 26.56 -11.28
CA ASN A 239 28.60 26.42 -11.23
C ASN A 239 27.97 25.38 -12.19
N ARG A 240 28.71 24.62 -13.01
CA ARG A 240 28.13 23.67 -13.98
C ARG A 240 27.24 22.62 -13.32
N LYS A 241 27.80 21.80 -12.41
CA LYS A 241 27.03 20.75 -11.70
C LYS A 241 25.86 21.34 -10.88
N LYS A 242 25.98 22.60 -10.42
CA LYS A 242 24.91 23.32 -9.71
C LYS A 242 23.75 23.70 -10.65
N SER A 243 24.03 24.31 -11.80
CA SER A 243 23.02 24.59 -12.83
C SER A 243 22.30 23.31 -13.26
N MET A 244 23.06 22.24 -13.53
CA MET A 244 22.51 20.92 -13.90
C MET A 244 21.59 20.30 -12.84
N LYS A 245 21.67 20.74 -11.58
CA LYS A 245 20.84 20.26 -10.47
C LYS A 245 19.64 21.18 -10.18
N GLU A 246 19.82 22.49 -10.29
CA GLU A 246 18.86 23.49 -9.81
C GLU A 246 18.00 24.13 -10.91
N ASP A 247 18.50 24.26 -12.14
CA ASP A 247 17.76 24.90 -13.25
C ASP A 247 16.88 23.88 -13.99
N SER A 248 15.66 23.69 -13.48
CA SER A 248 14.65 22.82 -14.11
C SER A 248 14.10 23.32 -15.45
N ARG A 249 14.40 24.57 -15.86
CA ARG A 249 13.99 25.11 -17.18
C ARG A 249 14.94 24.62 -18.26
N THR A 250 16.25 24.75 -18.01
CA THR A 250 17.29 24.22 -18.91
C THR A 250 17.35 22.70 -18.83
N TRP A 251 17.33 22.13 -17.63
CA TRP A 251 17.47 20.68 -17.39
C TRP A 251 16.11 20.00 -17.22
N SER A 252 15.25 20.20 -18.22
CA SER A 252 13.93 19.58 -18.33
C SER A 252 13.99 18.04 -18.41
N ALA A 253 12.90 17.36 -18.05
CA ALA A 253 12.83 15.89 -18.06
C ALA A 253 13.23 15.26 -19.41
N SER A 254 12.88 15.89 -20.54
CA SER A 254 13.29 15.42 -21.87
C SER A 254 14.78 15.60 -22.16
N ILE A 255 15.40 16.67 -21.66
CA ILE A 255 16.85 16.88 -21.83
C ILE A 255 17.63 15.92 -20.93
N LYS A 256 17.13 15.64 -19.73
CA LYS A 256 17.66 14.57 -18.86
C LYS A 256 17.55 13.20 -19.52
N GLN A 257 16.39 12.84 -20.08
CA GLN A 257 16.19 11.57 -20.79
C GLN A 257 17.18 11.37 -21.94
N GLU A 258 17.35 12.38 -22.81
CA GLU A 258 18.30 12.34 -23.93
C GLU A 258 19.75 12.15 -23.45
N ILE A 259 20.18 12.90 -22.44
CA ILE A 259 21.56 12.81 -21.92
C ILE A 259 21.80 11.48 -21.18
N LEU A 260 20.81 10.98 -20.43
CA LEU A 260 20.91 9.68 -19.77
C LEU A 260 21.04 8.53 -20.77
N PHE A 261 20.43 8.63 -21.95
CA PHE A 261 20.63 7.69 -23.05
C PHE A 261 22.05 7.80 -23.64
N GLN A 262 22.52 9.01 -23.92
CA GLN A 262 23.89 9.24 -24.44
C GLN A 262 24.97 8.75 -23.45
N SER A 263 24.73 8.91 -22.14
CA SER A 263 25.56 8.33 -21.05
C SER A 263 25.33 6.84 -20.78
N LYS A 264 24.49 6.15 -21.57
CA LYS A 264 24.16 4.71 -21.43
C LYS A 264 23.56 4.31 -20.06
N LEU A 265 22.97 5.26 -19.35
CA LEU A 265 22.26 5.07 -18.08
C LEU A 265 20.78 4.66 -18.29
N ILE A 266 20.24 4.90 -19.49
CA ILE A 266 19.05 4.24 -20.05
C ILE A 266 19.36 3.78 -21.49
N ASP A 267 18.53 2.89 -22.04
CA ASP A 267 18.68 2.39 -23.42
C ASP A 267 17.67 3.01 -24.40
N GLU A 268 17.83 2.68 -25.69
CA GLU A 268 17.02 3.21 -26.79
C GLU A 268 15.53 2.87 -26.65
N GLU A 269 15.21 1.64 -26.25
CA GLU A 269 13.83 1.21 -25.96
C GLU A 269 13.19 2.09 -24.87
N THR A 270 13.96 2.36 -23.80
CA THR A 270 13.53 3.24 -22.70
C THR A 270 13.30 4.66 -23.22
N LEU A 271 14.26 5.26 -23.93
CA LEU A 271 14.13 6.62 -24.47
C LEU A 271 12.94 6.76 -25.44
N PHE A 272 12.73 5.75 -26.29
CA PHE A 272 11.61 5.70 -27.24
C PHE A 272 10.25 5.71 -26.51
N TYR A 273 10.04 4.79 -25.56
CA TYR A 273 8.77 4.71 -24.84
C TYR A 273 8.54 5.93 -23.93
N LEU A 274 9.57 6.46 -23.29
CA LEU A 274 9.47 7.72 -22.53
C LEU A 274 9.08 8.90 -23.41
N SER A 275 9.69 9.03 -24.60
CA SER A 275 9.37 10.10 -25.56
C SER A 275 7.95 9.98 -26.12
N LYS A 276 7.51 8.75 -26.41
CA LYS A 276 6.15 8.42 -26.84
C LYS A 276 5.12 8.77 -25.75
N ALA A 277 5.34 8.29 -24.54
CA ALA A 277 4.49 8.56 -23.37
C ALA A 277 4.38 10.05 -23.07
N ARG A 278 5.49 10.80 -23.06
CA ARG A 278 5.51 12.26 -22.86
C ARG A 278 4.65 13.01 -23.86
N LYS A 279 4.73 12.63 -25.15
CA LYS A 279 3.95 13.24 -26.24
C LYS A 279 2.45 13.00 -26.05
N ILE A 280 2.05 11.78 -25.72
CA ILE A 280 0.64 11.44 -25.45
C ILE A 280 0.14 12.10 -24.16
N ARG A 281 0.93 12.13 -23.08
CA ARG A 281 0.60 12.80 -21.83
C ARG A 281 0.31 14.29 -22.04
N ASN A 282 1.12 14.96 -22.87
CA ASN A 282 0.86 16.38 -23.19
C ASN A 282 -0.39 16.57 -24.05
N LYS A 283 -0.73 15.62 -24.95
CA LYS A 283 -2.01 15.62 -25.67
C LYS A 283 -3.21 15.39 -24.75
N LEU A 284 -3.12 14.47 -23.80
CA LEU A 284 -4.15 14.28 -22.77
C LEU A 284 -4.41 15.58 -21.98
N VAL A 285 -3.33 16.26 -21.55
CA VAL A 285 -3.41 17.48 -20.72
C VAL A 285 -3.87 18.72 -21.49
N HIS A 286 -3.53 18.87 -22.78
CA HIS A 286 -3.82 20.08 -23.56
C HIS A 286 -4.93 19.94 -24.61
N GLU A 287 -5.17 18.72 -25.11
CA GLU A 287 -6.14 18.44 -26.17
C GLU A 287 -7.27 17.49 -25.70
N GLY A 288 -7.20 16.95 -24.48
CA GLY A 288 -8.19 16.01 -23.93
C GLY A 288 -8.20 14.63 -24.58
N ILE A 289 -7.13 14.27 -25.30
CA ILE A 289 -7.05 13.01 -26.07
C ILE A 289 -6.79 11.83 -25.13
N ALA A 290 -7.68 10.83 -25.20
CA ALA A 290 -7.61 9.59 -24.42
C ALA A 290 -6.38 8.73 -24.77
N VAL A 291 -5.90 7.98 -23.77
CA VAL A 291 -4.71 7.13 -23.85
C VAL A 291 -5.05 5.71 -24.30
N GLU A 292 -4.31 5.19 -25.28
CA GLU A 292 -4.44 3.80 -25.74
C GLU A 292 -3.85 2.79 -24.74
N GLU A 293 -4.41 1.57 -24.66
CA GLU A 293 -3.89 0.49 -23.80
C GLU A 293 -2.40 0.21 -24.04
N GLN A 294 -1.92 0.34 -25.28
CA GLN A 294 -0.50 0.12 -25.58
C GLN A 294 0.39 1.19 -24.96
N ILE A 295 -0.03 2.47 -24.90
CA ILE A 295 0.73 3.52 -24.21
C ILE A 295 0.81 3.25 -22.70
N ALA A 296 -0.29 2.76 -22.11
CA ALA A 296 -0.33 2.36 -20.70
C ALA A 296 0.59 1.16 -20.40
N LYS A 297 0.68 0.18 -21.30
CA LYS A 297 1.64 -0.93 -21.22
C LYS A 297 3.08 -0.48 -21.39
N ASP A 298 3.34 0.34 -22.42
CA ASP A 298 4.67 0.87 -22.72
C ASP A 298 5.24 1.61 -21.50
N ILE A 299 4.47 2.52 -20.89
CA ILE A 299 4.94 3.30 -19.72
C ILE A 299 5.07 2.43 -18.45
N LEU A 300 4.20 1.43 -18.24
CA LEU A 300 4.34 0.50 -17.12
C LEU A 300 5.60 -0.38 -17.24
N LYS A 301 5.80 -1.03 -18.39
CA LYS A 301 7.02 -1.80 -18.70
C LYS A 301 8.27 -0.94 -18.49
N THR A 302 8.25 0.30 -18.99
CA THR A 302 9.36 1.25 -18.87
C THR A 302 9.61 1.67 -17.41
N THR A 303 8.55 1.89 -16.62
CA THR A 303 8.67 2.22 -15.18
C THR A 303 9.32 1.06 -14.42
N ILE A 304 8.86 -0.17 -14.64
CA ILE A 304 9.42 -1.39 -14.03
C ILE A 304 10.89 -1.57 -14.42
N LYS A 305 11.22 -1.41 -15.71
CA LYS A 305 12.59 -1.51 -16.23
C LYS A 305 13.55 -0.50 -15.59
N ILE A 306 13.09 0.73 -15.34
CA ILE A 306 13.88 1.77 -14.66
C ILE A 306 14.05 1.46 -13.16
N ILE A 307 13.03 0.90 -12.49
CA ILE A 307 13.17 0.45 -11.09
C ILE A 307 14.19 -0.70 -11.01
N LYS A 308 14.08 -1.72 -11.87
CA LYS A 308 15.03 -2.85 -11.98
C LYS A 308 16.46 -2.41 -12.37
N SER A 309 16.64 -1.26 -13.05
CA SER A 309 18.00 -0.72 -13.32
C SER A 309 18.58 0.10 -12.16
N ILE A 310 17.77 0.42 -11.14
CA ILE A 310 18.21 1.08 -9.90
C ILE A 310 18.43 0.05 -8.78
N VAL A 311 17.59 -0.99 -8.67
CA VAL A 311 17.54 -1.92 -7.54
C VAL A 311 17.74 -3.38 -7.98
N SER A 312 18.68 -4.07 -7.33
CA SER A 312 19.12 -5.43 -7.67
C SER A 312 18.05 -6.52 -7.52
N ASP A 313 17.18 -6.41 -6.52
CA ASP A 313 16.41 -7.54 -5.97
C ASP A 313 14.89 -7.39 -6.05
N SER A 314 14.37 -6.59 -7.00
CA SER A 314 12.93 -6.40 -7.20
C SER A 314 12.39 -7.25 -8.35
N ASP A 315 11.48 -8.19 -8.09
CA ASP A 315 10.64 -8.76 -9.14
C ASP A 315 9.26 -8.09 -9.20
N LEU A 316 8.84 -7.82 -10.43
CA LEU A 316 7.78 -6.91 -10.84
C LEU A 316 7.10 -7.33 -12.14
N ASP A 317 7.56 -8.39 -12.82
CA ASP A 317 7.04 -8.74 -14.15
C ASP A 317 5.62 -9.34 -14.08
N TYR A 318 5.23 -9.87 -12.91
CA TYR A 318 3.89 -10.32 -12.55
C TYR A 318 2.79 -9.24 -12.71
N LEU A 319 3.16 -7.95 -12.68
CA LEU A 319 2.22 -6.81 -12.75
C LEU A 319 1.49 -6.67 -14.09
N LEU A 320 1.83 -7.49 -15.09
CA LEU A 320 1.24 -7.46 -16.41
C LEU A 320 -0.07 -8.27 -16.53
N GLU A 321 -0.43 -9.07 -15.52
CA GLU A 321 -1.63 -9.92 -15.50
C GLU A 321 -2.84 -9.22 -14.83
N LYS A 322 -4.08 -9.62 -15.16
CA LYS A 322 -5.32 -8.85 -14.90
C LYS A 322 -6.34 -9.59 -14.02
N ASP A 323 -7.06 -8.83 -13.19
CA ASP A 323 -8.47 -9.03 -12.74
C ASP A 323 -8.92 -7.91 -11.76
N LEU A 324 -10.24 -7.80 -11.50
CA LEU A 324 -11.00 -6.53 -11.27
C LEU A 324 -12.14 -6.60 -10.20
N ASN A 325 -12.44 -5.50 -9.46
CA ASN A 325 -13.72 -4.70 -9.59
C ASN A 325 -14.06 -3.67 -8.45
N ASN A 326 -14.38 -2.44 -8.86
CA ASN A 326 -14.73 -1.21 -8.10
C ASN A 326 -16.04 -1.16 -7.28
N ASN A 327 -16.11 -0.33 -6.20
CA ASN A 327 -16.81 0.99 -6.13
C ASN A 327 -17.13 1.58 -4.70
N ASN A 328 -16.53 2.75 -4.33
CA ASN A 328 -17.18 3.95 -3.71
C ASN A 328 -18.02 3.81 -2.39
N ASN A 329 -18.67 4.80 -1.74
CA ASN A 329 -18.54 6.28 -1.61
C ASN A 329 -18.89 6.78 -0.16
N ILE A 330 -19.13 8.10 0.06
CA ILE A 330 -18.62 8.95 1.18
C ILE A 330 -19.56 9.61 2.24
N TYR A 331 -19.08 9.86 3.49
CA TYR A 331 -18.89 11.20 4.15
C TYR A 331 -18.44 11.27 5.66
N ARG A 332 -17.39 12.10 5.95
CA ARG A 332 -17.11 12.95 7.16
C ARG A 332 -16.78 12.34 8.56
N LYS A 333 -16.39 13.21 9.52
CA LYS A 333 -15.49 12.91 10.68
C LYS A 333 -15.61 13.92 11.84
N ALA A 334 -15.28 13.52 13.09
CA ALA A 334 -15.04 14.40 14.26
C ALA A 334 -13.71 14.03 14.99
N ASN A 335 -13.22 14.87 15.90
CA ASN A 335 -11.93 14.72 16.59
C ASN A 335 -12.05 14.54 18.11
N PHE A 336 -11.15 13.74 18.71
CA PHE A 336 -10.93 13.58 20.16
C PHE A 336 -9.48 13.11 20.40
N THR A 337 -8.93 13.30 21.61
CA THR A 337 -7.54 12.97 21.98
C THR A 337 -7.45 11.67 22.82
N PRO A 338 -6.73 10.63 22.35
CA PRO A 338 -6.71 9.28 22.94
C PRO A 338 -5.53 8.97 23.91
N ASP A 339 -5.52 7.75 24.44
CA ASP A 339 -4.55 7.17 25.40
C ASP A 339 -4.13 5.75 24.97
N PHE A 340 -2.82 5.51 24.81
CA PHE A 340 -2.28 4.36 24.07
C PHE A 340 -1.65 3.23 24.92
N ASP A 341 -1.81 3.23 26.24
CA ASP A 341 -1.10 2.27 27.09
C ASP A 341 -1.45 0.79 26.82
N CYS A 342 -2.60 0.48 26.21
CA CYS A 342 -2.89 -0.90 25.79
C CYS A 342 -2.04 -1.37 24.60
N TRP A 343 -1.63 -0.47 23.69
CA TRP A 343 -0.79 -0.82 22.53
C TRP A 343 0.64 -1.22 22.94
N LYS A 344 1.18 -0.60 24.00
CA LYS A 344 2.50 -0.93 24.57
C LYS A 344 2.53 -2.34 25.18
N ASN A 345 1.41 -2.77 25.76
CA ASN A 345 1.30 -3.99 26.56
C ASN A 345 0.69 -5.17 25.78
N LEU A 346 0.71 -5.14 24.45
CA LEU A 346 0.25 -6.24 23.60
C LEU A 346 1.22 -7.43 23.65
N PRO A 347 0.74 -8.68 23.73
CA PRO A 347 1.60 -9.87 23.62
C PRO A 347 2.23 -9.95 22.22
N ASP A 348 3.37 -10.62 22.09
CA ASP A 348 4.10 -10.68 20.81
C ASP A 348 3.55 -11.71 19.82
N LYS A 349 2.79 -12.69 20.31
CA LYS A 349 2.10 -13.72 19.51
C LYS A 349 0.90 -14.30 20.25
N ASN A 350 0.14 -15.17 19.58
CA ASN A 350 -0.99 -15.93 20.15
C ASN A 350 -2.01 -15.04 20.91
N PHE A 351 -2.33 -13.85 20.36
CA PHE A 351 -3.16 -12.81 20.99
C PHE A 351 -4.44 -13.36 21.65
N VAL A 352 -5.21 -14.18 20.93
CA VAL A 352 -6.47 -14.77 21.41
C VAL A 352 -6.25 -15.78 22.54
N GLU A 353 -5.12 -16.50 22.57
CA GLU A 353 -4.79 -17.45 23.63
C GLU A 353 -4.29 -16.74 24.90
N ASN A 354 -3.60 -15.61 24.75
CA ASN A 354 -3.15 -14.78 25.86
C ASN A 354 -4.28 -14.00 26.53
N VAL A 355 -5.37 -13.70 25.82
CA VAL A 355 -6.55 -13.02 26.39
C VAL A 355 -7.61 -13.99 26.93
N PHE A 356 -7.90 -15.10 26.24
CA PHE A 356 -8.99 -16.02 26.62
C PHE A 356 -8.54 -17.38 27.18
N GLY A 357 -7.25 -17.72 27.10
CA GLY A 357 -6.75 -19.04 27.47
C GLY A 357 -7.02 -20.12 26.40
N LYS A 358 -6.07 -21.04 26.26
CA LYS A 358 -6.00 -22.01 25.14
C LYS A 358 -7.25 -22.87 24.97
N ASP A 359 -7.95 -23.20 26.06
CA ASP A 359 -9.13 -24.07 26.02
C ASP A 359 -10.39 -23.36 25.50
N ILE A 360 -10.47 -22.03 25.64
CA ILE A 360 -11.50 -21.21 24.99
C ILE A 360 -11.11 -21.01 23.51
N THR A 361 -9.85 -20.69 23.23
CA THR A 361 -9.40 -20.43 21.85
C THR A 361 -9.57 -21.64 20.93
N LYS A 362 -9.37 -22.88 21.42
CA LYS A 362 -9.64 -24.11 20.66
C LYS A 362 -11.10 -24.29 20.23
N LYS A 363 -12.07 -23.60 20.87
CA LYS A 363 -13.48 -23.59 20.46
C LYS A 363 -13.84 -22.43 19.51
N ALA A 364 -12.92 -21.50 19.28
CA ALA A 364 -13.09 -20.36 18.36
C ALA A 364 -12.26 -20.48 17.07
N LYS A 365 -11.28 -21.41 17.05
CA LYS A 365 -10.47 -21.79 15.87
C LYS A 365 -11.04 -22.97 15.07
N ASN A 366 -12.14 -23.57 15.50
CA ASN A 366 -12.81 -24.74 14.90
C ASN A 366 -14.20 -24.37 14.37
#